data_AF-A0A3N7ANL9-F1
#
_entry.id   AF-A0A3N7ANL9-F1
#
_cell.length_a   1.000
_cell.length_b   1.000
_cell.length_c   1.000
_cell.angle_alpha   90.00
_cell.angle_beta   90.00
_cell.angle_gamma   90.00
#
_symmetry.space_group_name_H-M   'P 1'
#
loop_
_entity.id
_entity.type
_entity.pdbx_description
1 polymer ?
#
loop_
_entity_poly.entity_id
_entity_poly.type
_entity_poly.pdbx_seq_one_letter_code
_entity_poly.pdbx_strand_id
1 'polypeptide(L)'
;MRTRDLLMHGSTGFVQGARADGDMASPLPGVRVSSVNMTRYALYYTPANDSPWAQAGSSWLGRRHASAELVEQVNIPGIPRLLLASLTADARRYGFHATLKAPFRLFEGFTEDHLLHMARAFCSTQKAIVLDEVRVRPLMDFLALQVNGPLDEIGGLAMRCVTYFDLLRAPLTEPELARRRQAGLTARQSTLLQRWGYPFTEEFFRFHMTLTDAMMHADADVIYTIRKTAEQHFAAAAASAPLTIDALTIAREEYPGAPFVEWQRIPFSGLSERAGLPDSGCIFFCVGPSGVGKDSLLNWVRAQCAGDEKLVFAQRTITRATQGNEVHEVVDAPGFWRLAASGQFAMVWQANDLCYGVRRGIEADLKAGRDVVINGSRAYVPQLLQAFPDAIVIWIDANENIVRERLEARQREQGPALLKRLQRAKEFVPTAQGQVIRLDNSGPLDVAGNKLLAILRGAKQD
;
A
#
# COMPACT_ATOMS: atom_id res chain seq x y z
N MET A 1 -41.66 5.85 -17.54
CA MET A 1 -41.51 7.32 -17.55
C MET A 1 -40.04 7.60 -17.30
N ARG A 2 -39.42 8.41 -18.18
CA ARG A 2 -37.99 8.45 -18.55
C ARG A 2 -37.02 8.64 -17.38
N THR A 3 -35.87 7.95 -17.44
CA THR A 3 -34.62 8.42 -16.84
C THR A 3 -33.50 8.22 -17.87
N ARG A 4 -32.89 9.34 -18.25
CA ARG A 4 -31.90 9.57 -19.30
C ARG A 4 -30.52 9.74 -18.65
N ASP A 5 -29.48 9.28 -19.35
CA ASP A 5 -28.08 9.76 -19.45
C ASP A 5 -27.27 9.92 -18.12
N LEU A 6 -25.97 9.62 -18.01
CA LEU A 6 -24.82 9.95 -18.86
C LEU A 6 -23.65 8.94 -18.69
N LEU A 7 -23.07 8.50 -19.81
CA LEU A 7 -21.61 8.38 -19.97
C LEU A 7 -21.21 9.46 -21.00
N MET A 8 -20.49 10.48 -20.55
CA MET A 8 -19.95 11.55 -21.41
C MET A 8 -18.43 11.56 -21.30
N HIS A 9 -17.74 11.25 -22.39
CA HIS A 9 -16.38 11.68 -22.64
C HIS A 9 -16.39 12.70 -23.78
N GLY A 10 -16.08 13.95 -23.46
CA GLY A 10 -15.99 15.05 -24.40
C GLY A 10 -14.73 14.96 -25.25
N SER A 11 -14.95 14.84 -26.55
CA SER A 11 -14.01 15.15 -27.62
C SER A 11 -14.03 16.66 -27.90
N THR A 12 -12.87 17.31 -27.96
CA THR A 12 -12.74 18.65 -28.54
C THR A 12 -11.61 18.69 -29.56
N GLY A 13 -11.98 19.13 -30.76
CA GLY A 13 -11.12 19.26 -31.92
C GLY A 13 -10.33 20.56 -31.96
N PHE A 14 -9.40 20.56 -32.92
CA PHE A 14 -8.56 21.65 -33.36
C PHE A 14 -9.33 22.91 -33.76
N VAL A 15 -8.82 24.08 -33.34
CA VAL A 15 -8.99 25.36 -34.05
C VAL A 15 -7.65 26.10 -34.05
N GLN A 16 -7.29 26.61 -35.22
CA GLN A 16 -6.04 27.29 -35.59
C GLN A 16 -6.22 28.82 -35.54
N GLY A 17 -5.14 29.57 -35.23
CA GLY A 17 -4.99 31.03 -35.39
C GLY A 17 -4.96 31.80 -34.05
N ALA A 18 -4.10 32.78 -33.77
CA ALA A 18 -3.11 33.53 -34.55
C ALA A 18 -2.05 34.13 -33.58
N ARG A 19 -0.89 34.52 -34.12
CA ARG A 19 0.25 35.13 -33.42
C ARG A 19 -0.02 36.57 -32.97
N ALA A 20 0.54 36.97 -31.83
CA ALA A 20 1.05 38.32 -31.59
C ALA A 20 2.17 38.26 -30.53
N ASP A 21 3.34 38.80 -30.88
CA ASP A 21 4.56 38.91 -30.08
C ASP A 21 4.44 39.95 -28.94
N GLY A 22 5.20 39.77 -27.85
CA GLY A 22 5.35 40.78 -26.80
C GLY A 22 6.06 40.31 -25.52
N ASP A 23 7.40 40.36 -25.57
CA ASP A 23 8.39 40.54 -24.50
C ASP A 23 8.35 39.82 -23.13
N MET A 24 9.35 38.94 -23.01
CA MET A 24 10.23 38.57 -21.90
C MET A 24 10.08 39.26 -20.52
N ALA A 25 9.74 38.43 -19.53
CA ALA A 25 10.31 38.50 -18.18
C ALA A 25 10.54 37.07 -17.65
N SER A 26 11.81 36.68 -17.50
CA SER A 26 12.23 35.37 -16.99
C SER A 26 11.90 35.21 -15.50
N PRO A 27 11.22 34.13 -15.07
CA PRO A 27 11.16 33.77 -13.65
C PRO A 27 12.33 32.85 -13.25
N LEU A 28 12.78 33.09 -12.03
CA LEU A 28 13.87 32.49 -11.26
C LEU A 28 13.89 30.94 -11.30
N PRO A 29 15.07 30.30 -11.09
CA PRO A 29 15.22 28.85 -11.19
C PRO A 29 14.30 28.10 -10.23
N GLY A 30 13.50 27.22 -10.82
CA GLY A 30 12.36 26.56 -10.21
C GLY A 30 12.72 25.68 -9.03
N VAL A 31 11.92 25.84 -7.97
CA VAL A 31 11.54 24.77 -7.06
C VAL A 31 11.13 23.57 -7.91
N ARG A 32 11.84 22.45 -7.82
CA ARG A 32 11.33 21.18 -8.32
C ARG A 32 10.08 20.86 -7.50
N VAL A 33 8.91 21.21 -8.02
CA VAL A 33 7.65 20.58 -7.61
C VAL A 33 7.88 19.09 -7.83
N SER A 34 7.87 18.32 -6.75
CA SER A 34 7.93 16.86 -6.83
C SER A 34 6.89 16.42 -7.86
N SER A 35 7.33 15.67 -8.88
CA SER A 35 6.43 15.11 -9.88
C SER A 35 5.33 14.37 -9.14
N VAL A 36 4.09 14.87 -9.21
CA VAL A 36 2.93 14.17 -8.64
C VAL A 36 2.98 12.77 -9.24
N ASN A 37 3.21 11.74 -8.42
CA ASN A 37 3.30 10.38 -8.92
C ASN A 37 1.94 10.03 -9.53
N MET A 38 1.88 9.98 -10.86
CA MET A 38 0.66 9.78 -11.62
C MET A 38 0.29 8.29 -11.72
N THR A 39 1.19 7.41 -11.24
CA THR A 39 1.01 5.97 -11.25
C THR A 39 -0.17 5.57 -10.37
N ARG A 40 -1.06 4.73 -10.91
CA ARG A 40 -2.13 4.09 -10.16
C ARG A 40 -1.89 2.59 -10.08
N TYR A 41 -2.24 2.02 -8.93
CA TYR A 41 -2.21 0.58 -8.68
C TYR A 41 -3.62 0.08 -8.50
N ALA A 42 -3.89 -1.13 -8.96
CA ALA A 42 -5.14 -1.82 -8.67
C ALA A 42 -4.83 -3.24 -8.19
N LEU A 43 -5.69 -3.77 -7.33
CA LEU A 43 -5.58 -5.15 -6.89
C LEU A 43 -6.66 -5.95 -7.61
N TYR A 44 -6.22 -6.81 -8.50
CA TYR A 44 -7.06 -7.60 -9.38
C TYR A 44 -6.88 -9.08 -9.10
N TYR A 45 -7.85 -9.86 -9.54
CA TYR A 45 -7.62 -11.23 -9.94
C TYR A 45 -7.36 -11.25 -11.45
N THR A 46 -6.29 -11.92 -11.86
CA THR A 46 -6.05 -12.32 -13.26
C THR A 46 -5.75 -13.83 -13.31
N PRO A 47 -6.22 -14.57 -14.34
CA PRO A 47 -5.83 -15.96 -14.52
C PRO A 47 -4.33 -16.10 -14.74
N ALA A 48 -3.74 -17.26 -14.45
CA ALA A 48 -2.33 -17.52 -14.73
C ALA A 48 -2.03 -17.33 -16.23
N ASN A 49 -0.86 -16.79 -16.57
CA ASN A 49 -0.53 -16.29 -17.90
C ASN A 49 -0.57 -17.37 -19.01
N ASP A 50 -0.32 -18.62 -18.64
CA ASP A 50 -0.34 -19.83 -19.46
C ASP A 50 -1.68 -20.58 -19.41
N SER A 51 -2.67 -20.09 -18.66
CA SER A 51 -3.96 -20.75 -18.51
C SER A 51 -4.86 -20.59 -19.76
N PRO A 52 -5.77 -21.55 -20.01
CA PRO A 52 -6.80 -21.43 -21.06
C PRO A 52 -7.66 -20.17 -20.91
N TRP A 53 -7.90 -19.74 -19.67
CA TRP A 53 -8.63 -18.52 -19.36
C TRP A 53 -7.89 -17.25 -19.76
N ALA A 54 -6.58 -17.16 -19.50
CA ALA A 54 -5.76 -16.04 -19.94
C ALA A 54 -5.70 -15.95 -21.47
N GLN A 55 -5.58 -17.09 -22.16
CA GLN A 55 -5.61 -17.14 -23.62
C GLN A 55 -6.96 -16.68 -24.17
N ALA A 56 -8.06 -17.23 -23.65
CA ALA A 56 -9.42 -16.86 -24.08
C ALA A 56 -9.71 -15.38 -23.84
N GLY A 57 -9.36 -14.85 -22.67
CA GLY A 57 -9.50 -13.43 -22.36
C GLY A 57 -8.66 -12.54 -23.26
N SER A 58 -7.40 -12.93 -23.54
CA SER A 58 -6.51 -12.16 -24.40
C SER A 58 -7.00 -12.11 -25.84
N SER A 59 -7.41 -13.25 -26.42
CA SER A 59 -7.95 -13.30 -27.78
C SER A 59 -9.34 -12.67 -27.88
N TRP A 60 -10.11 -12.59 -26.80
CA TRP A 60 -11.38 -11.87 -26.80
C TRP A 60 -11.16 -10.36 -26.80
N LEU A 61 -10.35 -9.87 -25.85
CA LEU A 61 -10.10 -8.44 -25.69
C LEU A 61 -9.07 -7.88 -26.66
N GLY A 62 -8.25 -8.71 -27.32
CA GLY A 62 -7.19 -8.27 -28.23
C GLY A 62 -5.92 -7.78 -27.56
N ARG A 63 -5.70 -8.12 -26.28
CA ARG A 63 -4.49 -7.75 -25.53
C ARG A 63 -4.22 -8.73 -24.39
N ARG A 64 -2.95 -9.10 -24.18
CA ARG A 64 -2.51 -9.82 -22.99
C ARG A 64 -2.53 -8.91 -21.77
N HIS A 65 -3.18 -9.33 -20.69
CA HIS A 65 -3.21 -8.56 -19.44
C HIS A 65 -1.82 -8.43 -18.79
N ALA A 66 -0.97 -9.45 -18.96
CA ALA A 66 0.35 -9.51 -18.34
C ALA A 66 1.38 -8.54 -18.94
N SER A 67 1.42 -8.42 -20.26
CA SER A 67 2.48 -7.67 -20.98
C SER A 67 1.98 -6.46 -21.76
N ALA A 68 0.66 -6.26 -21.84
CA ALA A 68 0.02 -5.32 -22.76
C ALA A 68 0.26 -5.57 -24.26
N GLU A 69 0.87 -6.70 -24.62
CA GLU A 69 1.04 -7.12 -26.01
C GLU A 69 -0.33 -7.28 -26.67
N LEU A 70 -0.51 -6.65 -27.84
CA LEU A 70 -1.70 -6.81 -28.65
C LEU A 70 -1.71 -8.21 -29.29
N VAL A 71 -2.90 -8.83 -29.32
CA VAL A 71 -3.11 -10.13 -29.97
C VAL A 71 -4.30 -10.03 -30.90
N GLU A 72 -4.35 -10.91 -31.91
CA GLU A 72 -5.49 -10.94 -32.82
C GLU A 72 -6.78 -11.30 -32.05
N GLN A 73 -7.83 -10.50 -32.29
CA GLN A 73 -9.14 -10.78 -31.70
C GLN A 73 -9.82 -11.94 -32.41
N VAL A 74 -10.66 -12.67 -31.67
CA VAL A 74 -11.59 -13.65 -32.23
C VAL A 74 -12.36 -13.08 -33.42
N ASN A 75 -12.37 -13.83 -34.52
CA ASN A 75 -13.19 -13.50 -35.67
C ASN A 75 -14.63 -13.95 -35.42
N ILE A 76 -15.56 -12.99 -35.34
CA ILE A 76 -16.99 -13.26 -35.14
C ILE A 76 -17.69 -13.11 -36.50
N PRO A 77 -18.25 -14.20 -37.09
CA PRO A 77 -18.95 -14.12 -38.37
C PRO A 77 -20.06 -13.06 -38.35
N GLY A 78 -20.08 -12.19 -39.36
CA GLY A 78 -21.06 -11.10 -39.49
C GLY A 78 -20.75 -9.85 -38.67
N ILE A 79 -19.71 -9.86 -37.82
CA ILE A 79 -19.30 -8.68 -37.04
C ILE A 79 -17.97 -8.15 -37.58
N PRO A 80 -17.91 -6.88 -38.05
CA PRO A 80 -16.66 -6.26 -38.48
C PRO A 80 -15.62 -6.24 -37.37
N ARG A 81 -14.35 -6.54 -37.68
CA ARG A 81 -13.24 -6.53 -36.70
C ARG A 81 -13.11 -5.20 -35.96
N LEU A 82 -13.29 -4.08 -36.67
CA LEU A 82 -13.24 -2.74 -36.07
C LEU A 82 -14.38 -2.50 -35.07
N LEU A 83 -15.56 -3.07 -35.30
CA LEU A 83 -16.70 -2.96 -34.39
C LEU A 83 -16.43 -3.70 -33.08
N LEU A 84 -15.94 -4.96 -33.16
CA LEU A 84 -15.54 -5.69 -31.96
C LEU A 84 -14.42 -4.96 -31.20
N ALA A 85 -13.46 -4.38 -31.94
CA ALA A 85 -12.39 -3.61 -31.32
C ALA A 85 -12.90 -2.37 -30.58
N SER A 86 -13.86 -1.63 -31.15
CA SER A 86 -14.48 -0.48 -30.48
C SER A 86 -15.35 -0.86 -29.29
N LEU A 87 -16.02 -2.03 -29.34
CA LEU A 87 -16.86 -2.53 -28.25
C LEU A 87 -16.05 -3.21 -27.13
N THR A 88 -14.73 -3.21 -27.20
CA THR A 88 -13.84 -3.82 -26.20
C THR A 88 -12.71 -2.88 -25.80
N ALA A 89 -12.75 -1.60 -26.17
CA ALA A 89 -11.64 -0.67 -26.02
C ALA A 89 -11.29 -0.38 -24.55
N ASP A 90 -12.29 -0.04 -23.72
CA ASP A 90 -12.08 0.22 -22.30
C ASP A 90 -11.77 -1.07 -21.53
N ALA A 91 -12.52 -2.14 -21.80
CA ALA A 91 -12.27 -3.47 -21.25
C ALA A 91 -10.84 -3.95 -21.56
N ARG A 92 -10.38 -3.77 -22.80
CA ARG A 92 -9.00 -4.07 -23.24
C ARG A 92 -7.98 -3.23 -22.49
N ARG A 93 -8.24 -1.94 -22.26
CA ARG A 93 -7.31 -1.06 -21.51
C ARG A 93 -7.06 -1.59 -20.10
N TYR A 94 -8.08 -2.09 -19.41
CA TYR A 94 -7.89 -2.71 -18.09
C TYR A 94 -7.34 -4.14 -18.18
N GLY A 95 -7.60 -4.85 -19.27
CA GLY A 95 -7.17 -6.24 -19.48
C GLY A 95 -8.16 -7.24 -18.89
N PHE A 96 -7.95 -8.53 -19.16
CA PHE A 96 -8.84 -9.59 -18.68
C PHE A 96 -8.62 -9.84 -17.19
N HIS A 97 -9.50 -9.30 -16.35
CA HIS A 97 -9.34 -9.28 -14.90
C HIS A 97 -10.70 -9.21 -14.18
N ALA A 98 -10.70 -9.50 -12.87
CA ALA A 98 -11.76 -9.10 -11.95
C ALA A 98 -11.19 -8.13 -10.90
N THR A 99 -11.94 -7.08 -10.54
CA THR A 99 -11.47 -6.10 -9.55
C THR A 99 -11.68 -6.61 -8.12
N LEU A 100 -10.63 -6.66 -7.30
CA LEU A 100 -10.69 -6.91 -5.84
C LEU A 100 -10.56 -5.61 -5.03
N LYS A 101 -9.68 -4.70 -5.46
CA LYS A 101 -9.60 -3.30 -5.00
C LYS A 101 -9.42 -2.39 -6.20
N ALA A 102 -10.31 -1.41 -6.33
CA ALA A 102 -10.30 -0.44 -7.41
C ALA A 102 -8.99 0.37 -7.46
N PRO A 103 -8.63 0.96 -8.62
CA PRO A 103 -7.40 1.73 -8.77
C PRO A 103 -7.22 2.84 -7.74
N PHE A 104 -6.01 2.96 -7.18
CA PHE A 104 -5.61 3.97 -6.21
C PHE A 104 -4.19 4.47 -6.46
N ARG A 105 -3.89 5.68 -5.98
CA ARG A 105 -2.51 6.19 -5.88
C ARG A 105 -1.95 5.83 -4.51
N LEU A 106 -0.65 5.60 -4.41
CA LEU A 106 0.00 5.46 -3.11
C LEU A 106 -0.02 6.81 -2.38
N PHE A 107 -0.37 6.80 -1.09
CA PHE A 107 -0.26 7.98 -0.23
C PHE A 107 1.21 8.36 -0.05
N GLU A 108 1.48 9.66 0.06
CA GLU A 108 2.84 10.16 0.19
C GLU A 108 3.52 9.60 1.44
N GLY A 109 4.74 9.05 1.28
CA GLY A 109 5.45 8.31 2.33
C GLY A 109 5.31 6.79 2.23
N PHE A 110 4.42 6.26 1.39
CA PHE A 110 4.45 4.84 1.01
C PHE A 110 5.12 4.62 -0.34
N THR A 111 5.75 3.46 -0.50
CA THR A 111 6.53 3.08 -1.69
C THR A 111 5.95 1.82 -2.31
N GLU A 112 6.38 1.51 -3.53
CA GLU A 112 6.11 0.25 -4.21
C GLU A 112 6.55 -0.97 -3.36
N ASP A 113 7.68 -0.86 -2.65
CA ASP A 113 8.16 -1.91 -1.76
C ASP A 113 7.21 -2.16 -0.58
N HIS A 114 6.62 -1.12 0.01
CA HIS A 114 5.61 -1.29 1.07
C HIS A 114 4.38 -2.05 0.55
N LEU A 115 3.90 -1.70 -0.66
CA LEU A 115 2.79 -2.39 -1.30
C LEU A 115 3.12 -3.87 -1.56
N LEU A 116 4.31 -4.14 -2.10
CA LEU A 116 4.75 -5.49 -2.43
C LEU A 116 4.92 -6.38 -1.19
N HIS A 117 5.55 -5.87 -0.12
CA HIS A 117 5.70 -6.60 1.14
C HIS A 117 4.34 -6.92 1.77
N MET A 118 3.46 -5.91 1.86
CA MET A 118 2.10 -6.13 2.35
C MET A 118 1.36 -7.17 1.50
N ALA A 119 1.54 -7.16 0.18
CA ALA A 119 0.88 -8.09 -0.71
C ALA A 119 1.39 -9.53 -0.57
N ARG A 120 2.70 -9.72 -0.36
CA ARG A 120 3.27 -11.05 -0.06
C ARG A 120 2.73 -11.62 1.25
N ALA A 121 2.75 -10.82 2.32
CA ALA A 121 2.18 -11.22 3.62
C ALA A 121 0.68 -11.53 3.51
N PHE A 122 -0.07 -10.71 2.76
CA PHE A 122 -1.48 -10.96 2.51
C PHE A 122 -1.71 -12.29 1.78
N CYS A 123 -0.99 -12.54 0.68
CA CYS A 123 -1.17 -13.75 -0.11
C CYS A 123 -0.76 -15.02 0.62
N SER A 124 0.19 -14.95 1.57
CA SER A 124 0.57 -16.09 2.39
C SER A 124 -0.52 -16.53 3.38
N THR A 125 -1.58 -15.72 3.57
CA THR A 125 -2.73 -16.06 4.43
C THR A 125 -4.02 -16.29 3.64
N GLN A 126 -3.99 -16.20 2.30
CA GLN A 126 -5.15 -16.46 1.46
C GLN A 126 -5.17 -17.90 0.95
N LYS A 127 -6.38 -18.39 0.65
CA LYS A 127 -6.64 -19.68 0.01
C LYS A 127 -7.16 -19.46 -1.40
N ALA A 128 -6.81 -20.37 -2.31
CA ALA A 128 -7.39 -20.41 -3.64
C ALA A 128 -8.91 -20.67 -3.58
N ILE A 129 -9.68 -19.93 -4.38
CA ILE A 129 -11.15 -20.05 -4.46
C ILE A 129 -11.51 -20.57 -5.85
N VAL A 130 -12.02 -21.80 -5.93
CA VAL A 130 -12.54 -22.37 -7.19
C VAL A 130 -13.91 -21.76 -7.47
N LEU A 131 -14.13 -21.28 -8.70
CA LEU A 131 -15.35 -20.58 -9.07
C LEU A 131 -16.35 -21.51 -9.75
N ASP A 132 -17.60 -21.45 -9.30
CA ASP A 132 -18.70 -22.27 -9.79
C ASP A 132 -19.54 -21.52 -10.83
N GLU A 133 -19.93 -22.26 -11.88
CA GLU A 133 -20.81 -21.80 -12.96
C GLU A 133 -20.39 -20.47 -13.61
N VAL A 134 -19.12 -20.36 -13.98
CA VAL A 134 -18.60 -19.21 -14.73
C VAL A 134 -19.31 -19.09 -16.08
N ARG A 135 -20.13 -18.04 -16.26
CA ARG A 135 -20.96 -17.84 -17.46
C ARG A 135 -20.86 -16.41 -17.97
N VAL A 136 -20.93 -16.26 -19.29
CA VAL A 136 -21.14 -14.96 -19.91
C VAL A 136 -22.58 -14.51 -19.64
N ARG A 137 -22.74 -13.34 -19.03
CA ARG A 137 -24.04 -12.73 -18.77
C ARG A 137 -23.96 -11.21 -18.97
N PRO A 138 -25.05 -10.57 -19.43
CA PRO A 138 -25.15 -9.12 -19.36
C PRO A 138 -25.01 -8.63 -17.92
N LEU A 139 -24.25 -7.56 -17.74
CA LEU A 139 -24.19 -6.78 -16.52
C LEU A 139 -24.50 -5.35 -16.91
N MET A 140 -25.72 -4.90 -16.63
CA MET A 140 -26.27 -3.65 -17.17
C MET A 140 -26.22 -3.65 -18.71
N ASP A 141 -25.41 -2.80 -19.32
CA ASP A 141 -25.30 -2.54 -20.75
C ASP A 141 -24.06 -3.19 -21.41
N PHE A 142 -23.30 -4.01 -20.68
CA PHE A 142 -22.12 -4.71 -21.21
C PHE A 142 -22.14 -6.21 -20.88
N LEU A 143 -21.27 -6.99 -21.52
CA LEU A 143 -21.08 -8.42 -21.23
C LEU A 143 -19.92 -8.63 -20.25
N ALA A 144 -20.10 -9.55 -19.32
CA ALA A 144 -19.06 -9.99 -18.40
C ALA A 144 -19.16 -11.49 -18.12
N LEU A 145 -18.04 -12.11 -17.73
CA LEU A 145 -18.10 -13.38 -17.01
C LEU A 145 -18.57 -13.10 -15.59
N GLN A 146 -19.60 -13.82 -15.16
CA GLN A 146 -20.16 -13.81 -13.82
C GLN A 146 -20.18 -15.23 -13.27
N VAL A 147 -20.26 -15.36 -11.95
CA VAL A 147 -20.21 -16.65 -11.23
C VAL A 147 -21.41 -16.77 -10.30
N ASN A 148 -21.78 -18.00 -9.93
CA ASN A 148 -22.85 -18.23 -8.96
C ASN A 148 -22.33 -18.57 -7.55
N GLY A 149 -21.05 -18.95 -7.41
CA GLY A 149 -20.47 -19.25 -6.11
C GLY A 149 -18.97 -19.50 -6.16
N PRO A 150 -18.29 -19.54 -5.00
CA PRO A 150 -18.80 -19.22 -3.66
C PRO A 150 -18.78 -17.69 -3.39
N LEU A 151 -19.94 -17.02 -3.45
CA LEU A 151 -20.01 -15.54 -3.44
C LEU A 151 -19.50 -14.90 -2.13
N ASP A 152 -19.75 -15.55 -1.00
CA ASP A 152 -19.31 -15.05 0.31
C ASP A 152 -17.79 -15.10 0.46
N GLU A 153 -17.14 -16.16 -0.04
CA GLU A 153 -15.68 -16.27 -0.01
C GLU A 153 -15.02 -15.21 -0.90
N ILE A 154 -15.57 -15.01 -2.10
CA ILE A 154 -15.07 -14.00 -3.06
C ILE A 154 -15.26 -12.59 -2.50
N GLY A 155 -16.46 -12.29 -1.97
CA GLY A 155 -16.75 -11.02 -1.32
C GLY A 155 -15.86 -10.79 -0.09
N GLY A 156 -15.63 -11.83 0.71
CA GLY A 156 -14.71 -11.80 1.84
C GLY A 156 -13.27 -11.49 1.43
N LEU A 157 -12.77 -12.11 0.35
CA LEU A 157 -11.44 -11.80 -0.19
C LEU A 157 -11.33 -10.35 -0.67
N ALA A 158 -12.32 -9.86 -1.42
CA ALA A 158 -12.35 -8.48 -1.89
C ALA A 158 -12.39 -7.50 -0.70
N MET A 159 -13.18 -7.77 0.34
CA MET A 159 -13.24 -6.93 1.53
C MET A 159 -11.94 -6.96 2.35
N ARG A 160 -11.28 -8.11 2.46
CA ARG A 160 -9.93 -8.18 3.05
C ARG A 160 -8.93 -7.35 2.23
N CYS A 161 -8.98 -7.39 0.90
CA CYS A 161 -8.14 -6.51 0.05
C CYS A 161 -8.46 -5.03 0.28
N VAL A 162 -9.74 -4.65 0.29
CA VAL A 162 -10.16 -3.25 0.49
C VAL A 162 -9.64 -2.72 1.82
N THR A 163 -9.86 -3.46 2.91
CA THR A 163 -9.53 -3.03 4.28
C THR A 163 -8.04 -3.11 4.60
N TYR A 164 -7.35 -4.18 4.19
CA TYR A 164 -5.95 -4.39 4.53
C TYR A 164 -5.03 -3.35 3.87
N PHE A 165 -5.24 -3.08 2.57
CA PHE A 165 -4.41 -2.15 1.80
C PHE A 165 -4.88 -0.69 1.86
N ASP A 166 -5.94 -0.35 2.61
CA ASP A 166 -6.48 1.02 2.57
C ASP A 166 -5.52 2.08 3.09
N LEU A 167 -4.64 1.74 4.03
CA LEU A 167 -3.64 2.67 4.57
C LEU A 167 -2.68 3.19 3.49
N LEU A 168 -2.46 2.41 2.42
CA LEU A 168 -1.58 2.78 1.31
C LEU A 168 -2.24 3.76 0.35
N ARG A 169 -3.57 3.89 0.38
CA ARG A 169 -4.32 4.65 -0.62
C ARG A 169 -4.26 6.15 -0.30
N ALA A 170 -3.85 6.93 -1.28
CA ALA A 170 -4.01 8.37 -1.26
C ALA A 170 -5.50 8.77 -1.26
N PRO A 171 -5.89 9.80 -0.50
CA PRO A 171 -7.20 10.43 -0.64
C PRO A 171 -7.50 10.82 -2.08
N LEU A 172 -8.79 10.76 -2.42
CA LEU A 172 -9.28 11.29 -3.70
C LEU A 172 -9.09 12.81 -3.72
N THR A 173 -8.70 13.33 -4.88
CA THR A 173 -8.70 14.77 -5.13
C THR A 173 -10.14 15.29 -5.28
N GLU A 174 -10.35 16.57 -5.04
CA GLU A 174 -11.67 17.19 -5.25
C GLU A 174 -12.22 17.00 -6.67
N PRO A 175 -11.43 17.13 -7.76
CA PRO A 175 -11.91 16.80 -9.10
C PRO A 175 -12.37 15.34 -9.26
N GLU A 176 -11.67 14.37 -8.64
CA GLU A 176 -12.07 12.96 -8.66
C GLU A 176 -13.38 12.73 -7.89
N LEU A 177 -13.55 13.40 -6.74
CA LEU A 177 -14.78 13.36 -5.94
C LEU A 177 -15.94 14.00 -6.69
N ALA A 178 -15.75 15.17 -7.29
CA ALA A 178 -16.77 15.90 -8.04
C ALA A 178 -17.30 15.05 -9.22
N ARG A 179 -16.40 14.44 -9.99
CA ARG A 179 -16.77 13.54 -11.10
C ARG A 179 -17.62 12.36 -10.63
N ARG A 180 -17.30 11.80 -9.46
CA ARG A 180 -18.03 10.65 -8.90
C ARG A 180 -19.36 11.04 -8.25
N ARG A 181 -19.47 12.24 -7.66
CA ARG A 181 -20.74 12.78 -7.13
C ARG A 181 -21.75 13.04 -8.25
N GLN A 182 -21.28 13.46 -9.43
CA GLN A 182 -22.13 13.67 -10.60
C GLN A 182 -22.70 12.36 -11.18
N ALA A 183 -22.19 11.19 -10.78
CA ALA A 183 -22.65 9.89 -11.24
C ALA A 183 -23.95 9.38 -10.58
N GLY A 184 -24.64 10.21 -9.77
CA GLY A 184 -25.94 9.84 -9.20
C GLY A 184 -25.87 8.73 -8.14
N LEU A 185 -24.83 8.75 -7.30
CA LEU A 185 -24.65 7.75 -6.25
C LEU A 185 -25.75 7.80 -5.19
N THR A 186 -26.19 6.65 -4.70
CA THR A 186 -27.04 6.58 -3.50
C THR A 186 -26.29 7.12 -2.27
N ALA A 187 -27.03 7.45 -1.20
CA ALA A 187 -26.43 7.89 0.07
C ALA A 187 -25.42 6.86 0.62
N ARG A 188 -25.75 5.57 0.47
CA ARG A 188 -24.88 4.48 0.90
C ARG A 188 -23.62 4.36 0.04
N GLN A 189 -23.75 4.41 -1.27
CA GLN A 189 -22.59 4.44 -2.19
C GLN A 189 -21.69 5.66 -1.95
N SER A 190 -22.26 6.80 -1.60
CA SER A 190 -21.50 8.01 -1.23
C SER A 190 -20.68 7.81 0.05
N THR A 191 -21.25 7.10 1.05
CA THR A 191 -20.54 6.73 2.28
C THR A 191 -19.37 5.79 1.98
N LEU A 192 -19.59 4.78 1.14
CA LEU A 192 -18.54 3.85 0.72
C LEU A 192 -17.44 4.55 -0.10
N LEU A 193 -17.80 5.50 -0.97
CA LEU A 193 -16.84 6.32 -1.69
C LEU A 193 -15.95 7.14 -0.74
N GLN A 194 -16.52 7.75 0.30
CA GLN A 194 -15.74 8.51 1.29
C GLN A 194 -14.80 7.60 2.09
N ARG A 195 -15.32 6.45 2.54
CA ARG A 195 -14.56 5.51 3.36
C ARG A 195 -13.45 4.81 2.58
N TRP A 196 -13.78 4.21 1.44
CA TRP A 196 -12.91 3.30 0.70
C TRP A 196 -12.33 3.89 -0.59
N GLY A 197 -12.75 5.09 -0.97
CA GLY A 197 -12.39 5.67 -2.26
C GLY A 197 -13.04 4.98 -3.46
N TYR A 198 -14.07 4.13 -3.25
CA TYR A 198 -14.81 3.45 -4.32
C TYR A 198 -16.22 3.07 -3.85
N PRO A 199 -17.29 3.29 -4.65
CA PRO A 199 -18.67 3.11 -4.19
C PRO A 199 -19.20 1.67 -4.28
N PHE A 200 -18.54 0.78 -5.03
CA PHE A 200 -19.02 -0.60 -5.26
C PHE A 200 -18.25 -1.63 -4.42
N THR A 201 -18.06 -1.32 -3.14
CA THR A 201 -17.53 -2.24 -2.11
C THR A 201 -18.66 -2.81 -1.25
N GLU A 202 -18.34 -3.68 -0.29
CA GLU A 202 -19.30 -4.26 0.66
C GLU A 202 -20.50 -4.87 -0.09
N GLU A 203 -21.74 -4.50 0.23
CA GLU A 203 -22.95 -5.07 -0.37
C GLU A 203 -23.11 -4.81 -1.88
N PHE A 204 -22.36 -3.85 -2.43
CA PHE A 204 -22.36 -3.53 -3.86
C PHE A 204 -21.24 -4.24 -4.64
N PHE A 205 -20.38 -4.98 -3.96
CA PHE A 205 -19.35 -5.77 -4.63
C PHE A 205 -20.00 -6.86 -5.49
N ARG A 206 -19.58 -6.98 -6.75
CA ARG A 206 -19.98 -8.03 -7.68
C ARG A 206 -18.75 -8.55 -8.37
N PHE A 207 -18.44 -9.83 -8.22
CA PHE A 207 -17.39 -10.46 -9.00
C PHE A 207 -17.80 -10.52 -10.47
N HIS A 208 -16.99 -9.95 -11.35
CA HIS A 208 -17.18 -10.01 -12.78
C HIS A 208 -15.84 -9.82 -13.51
N MET A 209 -15.73 -10.38 -14.72
CA MET A 209 -14.64 -10.09 -15.66
C MET A 209 -15.22 -9.50 -16.94
N THR A 210 -14.95 -8.22 -17.20
CA THR A 210 -15.54 -7.48 -18.32
C THR A 210 -15.08 -8.01 -19.66
N LEU A 211 -16.03 -8.24 -20.58
CA LEU A 211 -15.81 -8.75 -21.93
C LEU A 211 -16.08 -7.70 -23.00
N THR A 212 -16.99 -6.77 -22.76
CA THR A 212 -17.28 -5.66 -23.66
C THR A 212 -17.41 -4.36 -22.88
N ASP A 213 -17.36 -3.25 -23.60
CA ASP A 213 -17.82 -1.96 -23.13
C ASP A 213 -19.35 -1.89 -23.26
N ALA A 214 -19.93 -0.73 -22.93
CA ALA A 214 -21.35 -0.47 -23.08
C ALA A 214 -21.80 -0.66 -24.55
N MET A 215 -22.81 -1.50 -24.77
CA MET A 215 -23.35 -1.83 -26.10
C MET A 215 -24.72 -1.16 -26.35
N MET A 216 -25.04 -0.07 -25.64
CA MET A 216 -26.33 0.62 -25.71
C MET A 216 -26.74 1.11 -27.11
N HIS A 217 -25.79 1.26 -28.02
CA HIS A 217 -26.01 1.71 -29.40
C HIS A 217 -25.85 0.61 -30.44
N ALA A 218 -25.60 -0.64 -30.02
CA ALA A 218 -25.48 -1.76 -30.94
C ALA A 218 -26.86 -2.38 -31.24
N ASP A 219 -27.03 -2.87 -32.47
CA ASP A 219 -28.25 -3.58 -32.87
C ASP A 219 -28.44 -4.88 -32.09
N ALA A 220 -29.70 -5.28 -31.88
CA ALA A 220 -30.03 -6.49 -31.12
C ALA A 220 -29.37 -7.75 -31.70
N ASP A 221 -29.28 -7.86 -33.04
CA ASP A 221 -28.63 -8.97 -33.72
C ASP A 221 -27.11 -8.99 -33.50
N VAL A 222 -26.49 -7.81 -33.45
CA VAL A 222 -25.06 -7.66 -33.11
C VAL A 222 -24.83 -8.11 -31.67
N ILE A 223 -25.64 -7.62 -30.72
CA ILE A 223 -25.56 -8.00 -29.31
C ILE A 223 -25.74 -9.51 -29.13
N TYR A 224 -26.75 -10.09 -29.78
CA TYR A 224 -27.00 -11.53 -29.73
C TYR A 224 -25.82 -12.34 -30.28
N THR A 225 -25.28 -11.94 -31.44
CA THR A 225 -24.16 -12.62 -32.09
C THR A 225 -22.89 -12.56 -31.26
N ILE A 226 -22.55 -11.38 -30.71
CA ILE A 226 -21.40 -11.20 -29.82
C ILE A 226 -21.57 -12.04 -28.56
N ARG A 227 -22.74 -11.97 -27.90
CA ARG A 227 -23.01 -12.74 -26.69
C ARG A 227 -22.89 -14.24 -26.92
N LYS A 228 -23.53 -14.78 -27.95
CA LYS A 228 -23.50 -16.21 -28.27
C LYS A 228 -22.08 -16.69 -28.57
N THR A 229 -21.30 -15.87 -29.28
CA THR A 229 -19.90 -16.19 -29.57
C THR A 229 -19.04 -16.14 -28.32
N ALA A 230 -19.26 -15.17 -27.43
CA ALA A 230 -18.60 -15.11 -26.12
C ALA A 230 -18.93 -16.35 -25.28
N GLU A 231 -20.20 -16.75 -25.20
CA GLU A 231 -20.65 -17.94 -24.48
C GLU A 231 -19.91 -19.20 -24.97
N GLN A 232 -19.79 -19.38 -26.29
CA GLN A 232 -19.05 -20.51 -26.88
C GLN A 232 -17.54 -20.42 -26.62
N HIS A 233 -16.96 -19.23 -26.81
CA HIS A 233 -15.53 -18.98 -26.63
C HIS A 233 -15.06 -19.28 -25.21
N PHE A 234 -15.79 -18.81 -24.20
CA PHE A 234 -15.44 -19.05 -22.79
C PHE A 234 -15.90 -20.42 -22.27
N ALA A 235 -16.90 -21.06 -22.88
CA ALA A 235 -17.24 -22.46 -22.58
C ALA A 235 -16.08 -23.41 -22.91
N ALA A 236 -15.32 -23.14 -23.99
CA ALA A 236 -14.13 -23.93 -24.33
C ALA A 236 -13.03 -23.82 -23.25
N ALA A 237 -12.81 -22.62 -22.71
CA ALA A 237 -11.88 -22.42 -21.58
C ALA A 237 -12.37 -23.14 -20.32
N ALA A 238 -13.66 -23.03 -20.00
CA ALA A 238 -14.26 -23.70 -18.85
C ALA A 238 -14.21 -25.24 -18.93
N ALA A 239 -14.35 -25.80 -20.13
CA ALA A 239 -14.18 -27.23 -20.37
C ALA A 239 -12.73 -27.71 -20.19
N SER A 240 -11.76 -26.81 -20.37
CA SER A 240 -10.33 -27.13 -20.27
C SER A 240 -9.81 -27.06 -18.83
N ALA A 241 -10.26 -26.07 -18.05
CA ALA A 241 -9.85 -25.91 -16.66
C ALA A 241 -10.88 -25.09 -15.84
N PRO A 242 -11.06 -25.39 -14.54
CA PRO A 242 -11.86 -24.54 -13.66
C PRO A 242 -11.20 -23.15 -13.49
N LEU A 243 -12.01 -22.09 -13.46
CA LEU A 243 -11.50 -20.75 -13.12
C LEU A 243 -11.28 -20.69 -11.61
N THR A 244 -10.07 -20.35 -11.17
CA THR A 244 -9.70 -20.33 -9.76
C THR A 244 -9.06 -19.00 -9.43
N ILE A 245 -9.55 -18.32 -8.38
CA ILE A 245 -8.87 -17.17 -7.77
C ILE A 245 -7.74 -17.71 -6.90
N ASP A 246 -6.56 -17.85 -7.47
CA ASP A 246 -5.35 -18.46 -6.90
C ASP A 246 -4.25 -17.45 -6.58
N ALA A 247 -4.42 -16.18 -6.96
CA ALA A 247 -3.40 -15.15 -6.80
C ALA A 247 -4.01 -13.75 -6.66
N LEU A 248 -3.23 -12.85 -6.06
CA LEU A 248 -3.44 -11.41 -6.14
C LEU A 248 -2.56 -10.83 -7.23
N THR A 249 -3.14 -10.08 -8.16
CA THR A 249 -2.42 -9.35 -9.19
C THR A 249 -2.39 -7.88 -8.85
N ILE A 250 -1.19 -7.32 -8.67
CA ILE A 250 -0.99 -5.88 -8.61
C ILE A 250 -0.83 -5.40 -10.05
N ALA A 251 -1.83 -4.69 -10.54
CA ALA A 251 -1.77 -4.05 -11.85
C ALA A 251 -1.33 -2.60 -11.71
N ARG A 252 -0.49 -2.13 -12.62
CA ARG A 252 0.04 -0.77 -12.68
C ARG A 252 -0.48 -0.07 -13.93
N GLU A 253 -0.93 1.16 -13.74
CA GLU A 253 -1.15 2.13 -14.81
C GLU A 253 -0.15 3.27 -14.61
N GLU A 254 0.79 3.41 -15.54
CA GLU A 254 1.92 4.35 -15.41
C GLU A 254 1.46 5.81 -15.40
N TYR A 255 0.47 6.15 -16.22
CA TYR A 255 -0.13 7.47 -16.30
C TYR A 255 -1.62 7.35 -16.66
N PRO A 256 -2.47 8.34 -16.31
CA PRO A 256 -3.91 8.28 -16.56
C PRO A 256 -4.24 7.99 -18.03
N GLY A 257 -4.98 6.91 -18.27
CA GLY A 257 -5.38 6.48 -19.61
C GLY A 257 -4.44 5.46 -20.24
N ALA A 258 -3.27 5.19 -19.65
CA ALA A 258 -2.46 4.05 -20.04
C ALA A 258 -3.20 2.72 -19.77
N PRO A 259 -2.80 1.62 -20.41
CA PRO A 259 -3.26 0.30 -20.04
C PRO A 259 -2.86 -0.05 -18.60
N PHE A 260 -3.74 -0.76 -17.89
CA PHE A 260 -3.31 -1.49 -16.70
C PHE A 260 -2.56 -2.75 -17.16
N VAL A 261 -1.36 -2.92 -16.60
CA VAL A 261 -0.45 -4.04 -16.90
C VAL A 261 -0.10 -4.74 -15.59
N GLU A 262 -0.02 -6.07 -15.62
CA GLU A 262 0.48 -6.83 -14.48
C GLU A 262 1.88 -6.35 -14.09
N TRP A 263 2.02 -5.89 -12.85
CA TRP A 263 3.32 -5.55 -12.27
C TRP A 263 3.86 -6.73 -11.45
N GLN A 264 2.99 -7.35 -10.66
CA GLN A 264 3.29 -8.56 -9.89
C GLN A 264 2.03 -9.41 -9.77
N ARG A 265 2.16 -10.72 -9.97
CA ARG A 265 1.13 -11.73 -9.65
C ARG A 265 1.66 -12.61 -8.54
N ILE A 266 1.03 -12.56 -7.37
CA ILE A 266 1.50 -13.23 -6.15
C ILE A 266 0.53 -14.37 -5.84
N PRO A 267 0.96 -15.63 -6.02
CA PRO A 267 0.13 -16.79 -5.71
C PRO A 267 -0.27 -16.83 -4.23
N PHE A 268 -1.48 -17.30 -3.97
CA PHE A 268 -1.94 -17.64 -2.64
C PHE A 268 -1.22 -18.90 -2.18
N SER A 269 -0.62 -18.84 -1.00
CA SER A 269 0.15 -19.95 -0.43
C SER A 269 -0.34 -20.34 0.96
N GLY A 270 -1.49 -19.82 1.39
CA GLY A 270 -2.05 -20.08 2.72
C GLY A 270 -2.29 -21.56 2.96
N LEU A 271 -1.54 -22.12 3.92
CA LEU A 271 -1.64 -23.50 4.38
C LEU A 271 -2.72 -23.71 5.47
N SER A 272 -3.34 -22.63 5.94
CA SER A 272 -4.35 -22.66 7.03
C SER A 272 -5.75 -23.00 6.50
N GLU A 273 -6.57 -23.65 7.34
CA GLU A 273 -7.96 -24.02 7.02
C GLU A 273 -8.88 -22.81 6.78
N ARG A 274 -8.51 -21.59 7.22
CA ARG A 274 -9.28 -20.35 7.00
C ARG A 274 -8.40 -19.21 6.49
N ALA A 275 -8.87 -18.52 5.45
CA ALA A 275 -8.25 -17.31 4.95
C ALA A 275 -8.44 -16.15 5.94
N GLY A 276 -7.37 -15.40 6.21
CA GLY A 276 -7.34 -14.35 7.23
C GLY A 276 -6.59 -13.10 6.79
N LEU A 277 -6.41 -12.16 7.71
CA LEU A 277 -5.39 -11.12 7.57
C LEU A 277 -4.09 -11.60 8.23
N PRO A 278 -2.92 -11.14 7.77
CA PRO A 278 -1.66 -11.37 8.48
C PRO A 278 -1.74 -10.86 9.91
N ASP A 279 -1.05 -11.56 10.82
CA ASP A 279 -0.79 -11.03 12.16
C ASP A 279 0.07 -9.78 12.03
N SER A 280 -0.28 -8.73 12.77
CA SER A 280 0.51 -7.50 12.79
C SER A 280 1.80 -7.70 13.59
N GLY A 281 2.88 -7.08 13.14
CA GLY A 281 4.10 -6.95 13.94
C GLY A 281 3.93 -5.99 15.11
N CYS A 282 4.95 -5.93 15.96
CA CYS A 282 4.99 -5.09 17.16
C CYS A 282 6.04 -3.97 17.02
N ILE A 283 5.78 -2.82 17.65
CA ILE A 283 6.80 -1.77 17.82
C ILE A 283 7.60 -2.02 19.09
N PHE A 284 8.92 -2.04 18.97
CA PHE A 284 9.86 -1.99 20.08
C PHE A 284 10.49 -0.60 20.20
N PHE A 285 9.99 0.21 21.14
CA PHE A 285 10.43 1.58 21.33
C PHE A 285 11.54 1.67 22.39
N CYS A 286 12.77 1.83 21.94
CA CYS A 286 13.95 1.82 22.79
C CYS A 286 14.24 3.21 23.37
N VAL A 287 14.16 3.32 24.69
CA VAL A 287 14.39 4.54 25.46
C VAL A 287 15.47 4.32 26.51
N GLY A 288 16.07 5.40 26.98
CA GLY A 288 17.06 5.33 28.05
C GLY A 288 17.72 6.68 28.31
N PRO A 289 18.39 6.85 29.45
CA PRO A 289 19.17 8.04 29.75
C PRO A 289 20.23 8.32 28.69
N SER A 290 20.60 9.59 28.55
CA SER A 290 21.73 9.93 27.69
C SER A 290 23.02 9.33 28.25
N GLY A 291 23.84 8.70 27.40
CA GLY A 291 25.09 8.04 27.81
C GLY A 291 24.94 6.57 28.18
N VAL A 292 23.71 6.04 28.25
CA VAL A 292 23.45 4.63 28.58
C VAL A 292 24.01 3.63 27.55
N GLY A 293 24.42 4.10 26.37
CA GLY A 293 24.95 3.25 25.30
C GLY A 293 23.88 2.70 24.34
N LYS A 294 22.67 3.27 24.35
CA LYS A 294 21.55 2.86 23.49
C LYS A 294 21.92 2.75 22.01
N ASP A 295 22.57 3.75 21.42
CA ASP A 295 22.90 3.73 19.99
C ASP A 295 23.91 2.63 19.67
N SER A 296 24.92 2.43 20.54
CA SER A 296 25.89 1.34 20.41
C SER A 296 25.22 -0.03 20.48
N LEU A 297 24.27 -0.19 21.41
CA LEU A 297 23.51 -1.42 21.60
C LEU A 297 22.61 -1.73 20.39
N LEU A 298 21.85 -0.75 19.91
CA LEU A 298 20.99 -0.91 18.74
C LEU A 298 21.81 -1.20 17.47
N ASN A 299 22.96 -0.55 17.30
CA ASN A 299 23.86 -0.85 16.18
C ASN A 299 24.42 -2.27 16.26
N TRP A 300 24.77 -2.75 17.46
CA TRP A 300 25.23 -4.12 17.67
C TRP A 300 24.12 -5.12 17.29
N VAL A 301 22.89 -4.94 17.79
CA VAL A 301 21.77 -5.84 17.47
C VAL A 301 21.43 -5.79 15.98
N ARG A 302 21.42 -4.61 15.37
CA ARG A 302 21.19 -4.48 13.92
C ARG A 302 22.21 -5.28 13.11
N ALA A 303 23.48 -5.28 13.51
CA ALA A 303 24.51 -6.08 12.84
C ALA A 303 24.28 -7.60 12.99
N GLN A 304 23.77 -8.06 14.14
CA GLN A 304 23.41 -9.46 14.36
C GLN A 304 22.14 -9.91 13.61
N CYS A 305 21.29 -8.96 13.22
CA CYS A 305 20.05 -9.21 12.46
C CYS A 305 20.20 -8.95 10.96
N ALA A 306 21.42 -8.91 10.43
CA ALA A 306 21.63 -8.72 9.00
C ALA A 306 20.95 -9.86 8.21
N GLY A 307 19.94 -9.51 7.40
CA GLY A 307 19.13 -10.47 6.63
C GLY A 307 17.86 -10.97 7.31
N ASP A 308 17.58 -10.56 8.55
CA ASP A 308 16.31 -10.86 9.22
C ASP A 308 15.22 -9.91 8.69
N GLU A 309 14.45 -10.37 7.70
CA GLU A 309 13.37 -9.58 7.10
C GLU A 309 12.21 -9.30 8.06
N LYS A 310 12.10 -10.04 9.19
CA LYS A 310 11.02 -9.86 10.17
C LYS A 310 11.27 -8.65 11.07
N LEU A 311 12.51 -8.23 11.25
CA LEU A 311 12.87 -7.14 12.16
C LEU A 311 13.39 -5.92 11.41
N VAL A 312 12.63 -4.83 11.44
CA VAL A 312 12.95 -3.57 10.77
C VAL A 312 13.44 -2.54 11.79
N PHE A 313 14.58 -1.92 11.54
CA PHE A 313 15.07 -0.80 12.35
C PHE A 313 14.65 0.52 11.68
N ALA A 314 13.74 1.25 12.31
CA ALA A 314 13.25 2.51 11.77
C ALA A 314 14.38 3.54 11.63
N GLN A 315 14.55 4.07 10.43
CA GLN A 315 15.43 5.21 10.19
C GLN A 315 14.77 6.49 10.71
N ARG A 316 15.53 7.30 11.44
CA ARG A 316 15.06 8.60 11.94
C ARG A 316 15.37 9.69 10.92
N THR A 317 14.48 10.66 10.80
CA THR A 317 14.70 11.93 10.10
C THR A 317 14.98 12.99 11.15
N ILE A 318 16.14 13.65 11.09
CA ILE A 318 16.62 14.53 12.16
C ILE A 318 17.12 15.85 11.56
N THR A 319 16.88 16.97 12.24
CA THR A 319 17.40 18.29 11.83
C THR A 319 18.87 18.52 12.15
N ARG A 320 19.57 17.47 12.58
CA ARG A 320 20.98 17.50 12.95
C ARG A 320 21.80 17.04 11.76
N ALA A 321 22.91 17.71 11.48
CA ALA A 321 23.90 17.21 10.54
C ALA A 321 24.40 15.82 10.98
N THR A 322 24.76 14.97 10.01
CA THR A 322 25.34 13.66 10.28
C THR A 322 26.61 13.81 11.11
N GLN A 323 26.55 13.37 12.37
CA GLN A 323 27.70 13.30 13.28
C GLN A 323 27.74 11.93 13.96
N GLY A 324 28.84 11.20 13.76
CA GLY A 324 29.09 9.87 14.35
C GLY A 324 28.57 8.71 13.50
N ASN A 325 28.35 7.55 14.14
CA ASN A 325 28.03 6.27 13.49
C ASN A 325 26.51 5.99 13.36
N GLU A 326 25.64 6.98 13.54
CA GLU A 326 24.20 6.76 13.39
C GLU A 326 23.72 7.14 11.99
N VAL A 327 23.18 6.16 11.26
CA VAL A 327 22.51 6.37 9.97
C VAL A 327 21.14 6.99 10.20
N HIS A 328 20.94 8.22 9.73
CA HIS A 328 19.68 8.95 9.79
C HIS A 328 19.52 9.84 8.55
N GLU A 329 18.27 10.16 8.19
CA GLU A 329 17.95 11.14 7.15
C GLU A 329 18.15 12.55 7.72
N VAL A 330 18.98 13.37 7.08
CA VAL A 330 19.23 14.76 7.48
C VAL A 330 18.33 15.69 6.69
N VAL A 331 17.60 16.56 7.38
CA VAL A 331 16.78 17.62 6.79
C VAL A 331 17.02 18.93 7.52
N ASP A 332 16.77 20.07 6.89
CA ASP A 332 16.72 21.34 7.60
C ASP A 332 15.40 21.48 8.38
N ALA A 333 15.34 22.41 9.34
CA ALA A 333 14.12 22.62 10.13
C ALA A 333 12.91 23.02 9.26
N PRO A 334 13.03 23.92 8.26
CA PRO A 334 11.91 24.20 7.36
C PRO A 334 11.45 22.97 6.58
N GLY A 335 12.37 22.15 6.07
CA GLY A 335 12.07 20.90 5.39
C GLY A 335 11.36 19.91 6.29
N PHE A 336 11.86 19.71 7.51
CA PHE A 336 11.23 18.85 8.51
C PHE A 336 9.75 19.19 8.71
N TRP A 337 9.44 20.48 8.91
CA TRP A 337 8.06 20.90 9.14
C TRP A 337 7.17 20.82 7.90
N ARG A 338 7.72 20.99 6.68
CA ARG A 338 6.98 20.71 5.45
C ARG A 338 6.55 19.24 5.38
N LEU A 339 7.48 18.33 5.69
CA LEU A 339 7.21 16.89 5.71
C LEU A 339 6.14 16.53 6.75
N ALA A 340 6.26 17.11 7.96
CA ALA A 340 5.26 16.93 9.01
C ALA A 340 3.87 17.45 8.62
N ALA A 341 3.79 18.64 8.02
CA ALA A 341 2.52 19.22 7.55
C ALA A 341 1.88 18.41 6.42
N SER A 342 2.68 17.78 5.56
CA SER A 342 2.20 16.84 4.54
C SER A 342 1.85 15.44 5.08
N GLY A 343 2.02 15.22 6.39
CA GLY A 343 1.68 13.96 7.04
C GLY A 343 2.63 12.81 6.70
N GLN A 344 3.90 13.08 6.34
CA GLN A 344 4.88 12.03 5.97
C GLN A 344 5.55 11.32 7.15
N PHE A 345 5.20 11.68 8.38
CA PHE A 345 5.73 11.05 9.59
C PHE A 345 4.64 10.23 10.27
N ALA A 346 5.01 9.03 10.73
CA ALA A 346 4.23 8.25 11.67
C ALA A 346 4.38 8.81 13.10
N MET A 347 5.55 9.36 13.42
CA MET A 347 5.83 10.00 14.72
C MET A 347 6.73 11.22 14.54
N VAL A 348 6.51 12.26 15.36
CA VAL A 348 7.31 13.49 15.39
C VAL A 348 7.54 13.92 16.82
N TRP A 349 8.76 14.32 17.15
CA TRP A 349 9.13 14.88 18.44
C TRP A 349 10.25 15.91 18.37
N GLN A 350 10.44 16.66 19.45
CA GLN A 350 11.54 17.62 19.61
C GLN A 350 12.34 17.34 20.88
N ALA A 351 13.66 17.48 20.80
CA ALA A 351 14.53 17.36 21.97
C ALA A 351 15.86 18.08 21.73
N ASN A 352 16.34 18.83 22.72
CA ASN A 352 17.61 19.57 22.66
C ASN A 352 17.73 20.42 21.38
N ASP A 353 16.69 21.22 21.08
CA ASP A 353 16.60 22.12 19.93
C ASP A 353 16.65 21.42 18.54
N LEU A 354 16.53 20.09 18.52
CA LEU A 354 16.47 19.29 17.30
C LEU A 354 15.08 18.70 17.13
N CYS A 355 14.65 18.55 15.88
CA CYS A 355 13.44 17.84 15.50
C CYS A 355 13.81 16.43 15.05
N TYR A 356 12.94 15.47 15.37
CA TYR A 356 13.08 14.07 15.06
C TYR A 356 11.76 13.53 14.54
N GLY A 357 11.83 12.70 13.51
CA GLY A 357 10.66 12.04 12.94
C GLY A 357 10.97 10.60 12.57
N VAL A 358 9.92 9.77 12.59
CA VAL A 358 9.93 8.44 11.98
C VAL A 358 8.98 8.50 10.80
N ARG A 359 9.50 8.24 9.60
CA ARG A 359 8.72 8.29 8.35
C ARG A 359 7.59 7.28 8.38
N ARG A 360 6.55 7.55 7.58
CA ARG A 360 5.59 6.52 7.21
C ARG A 360 6.29 5.35 6.52
N GLY A 361 5.65 4.19 6.57
CA GLY A 361 6.21 2.94 6.07
C GLY A 361 6.26 1.89 7.17
N ILE A 362 6.56 2.31 8.41
CA ILE A 362 6.50 1.43 9.58
C ILE A 362 5.09 0.83 9.75
N GLU A 363 4.03 1.55 9.38
CA GLU A 363 2.66 1.03 9.45
C GLU A 363 2.44 -0.12 8.45
N ALA A 364 3.06 -0.03 7.28
CA ALA A 364 3.04 -1.10 6.28
C ALA A 364 3.88 -2.30 6.73
N ASP A 365 5.03 -2.05 7.36
CA ASP A 365 5.87 -3.10 7.96
C ASP A 365 5.10 -3.89 9.01
N LEU A 366 4.47 -3.17 9.95
CA LEU A 366 3.65 -3.77 10.99
C LEU A 366 2.50 -4.56 10.39
N LYS A 367 1.76 -4.01 9.41
CA LYS A 367 0.69 -4.75 8.73
C LYS A 367 1.18 -6.03 8.04
N ALA A 368 2.40 -6.01 7.51
CA ALA A 368 3.03 -7.17 6.89
C ALA A 368 3.61 -8.19 7.91
N GLY A 369 3.39 -8.00 9.21
CA GLY A 369 3.87 -8.89 10.26
C GLY A 369 5.34 -8.68 10.66
N ARG A 370 5.93 -7.54 10.28
CA ARG A 370 7.30 -7.19 10.64
C ARG A 370 7.33 -6.35 11.91
N ASP A 371 8.22 -6.71 12.82
CA ASP A 371 8.47 -5.99 14.05
C ASP A 371 9.34 -4.77 13.76
N VAL A 372 9.03 -3.62 14.38
CA VAL A 372 9.71 -2.35 14.11
C VAL A 372 10.42 -1.85 15.36
N VAL A 373 11.74 -1.73 15.30
CA VAL A 373 12.57 -1.16 16.37
C VAL A 373 12.76 0.33 16.15
N ILE A 374 12.36 1.14 17.13
CA ILE A 374 12.44 2.60 17.07
C ILE A 374 13.36 3.12 18.17
N ASN A 375 14.36 3.92 17.78
CA ASN A 375 15.22 4.64 18.72
C ASN A 375 14.54 5.92 19.22
N GLY A 376 13.85 5.82 20.35
CA GLY A 376 12.93 6.83 20.86
C GLY A 376 13.44 7.74 21.97
N SER A 377 12.68 8.78 22.28
CA SER A 377 12.86 9.59 23.50
C SER A 377 11.77 9.23 24.52
N ARG A 378 12.16 9.01 25.78
CA ARG A 378 11.24 8.62 26.86
C ARG A 378 10.11 9.63 27.09
N ALA A 379 10.34 10.92 26.83
CA ALA A 379 9.32 11.96 26.97
C ALA A 379 8.13 11.78 26.01
N TYR A 380 8.30 10.98 24.97
CA TYR A 380 7.33 10.76 23.90
C TYR A 380 6.70 9.36 23.92
N VAL A 381 6.93 8.59 24.99
CA VAL A 381 6.22 7.32 25.24
C VAL A 381 4.70 7.51 25.27
N PRO A 382 4.12 8.55 25.91
CA PRO A 382 2.67 8.76 25.85
C PRO A 382 2.14 8.94 24.42
N GLN A 383 2.85 9.70 23.58
CA GLN A 383 2.49 9.89 22.16
C GLN A 383 2.59 8.57 21.39
N LEU A 384 3.64 7.78 21.64
CA LEU A 384 3.78 6.43 21.06
C LEU A 384 2.56 5.58 21.39
N LEU A 385 2.21 5.44 22.67
CA LEU A 385 1.12 4.56 23.11
C LEU A 385 -0.26 5.05 22.65
N GLN A 386 -0.40 6.35 22.39
CA GLN A 386 -1.62 6.88 21.75
C GLN A 386 -1.73 6.45 20.28
N ALA A 387 -0.62 6.46 19.54
CA ALA A 387 -0.59 6.08 18.12
C ALA A 387 -0.52 4.56 17.89
N PHE A 388 0.16 3.86 18.80
CA PHE A 388 0.47 2.44 18.76
C PHE A 388 0.27 1.84 20.16
N PRO A 389 -0.98 1.53 20.56
CA PRO A 389 -1.30 1.07 21.91
C PRO A 389 -0.59 -0.22 22.32
N ASP A 390 -0.28 -1.09 21.36
CA ASP A 390 0.37 -2.38 21.59
C ASP A 390 1.91 -2.30 21.53
N ALA A 391 2.50 -1.10 21.48
CA ALA A 391 3.94 -0.93 21.45
C ALA A 391 4.60 -1.36 22.77
N ILE A 392 5.74 -2.06 22.65
CA ILE A 392 6.58 -2.47 23.78
C ILE A 392 7.68 -1.44 23.97
N VAL A 393 7.78 -0.89 25.19
CA VAL A 393 8.82 0.08 25.55
C VAL A 393 10.00 -0.68 26.15
N ILE A 394 11.16 -0.58 25.50
CA ILE A 394 12.41 -1.14 26.02
C ILE A 394 13.17 -0.03 26.73
N TRP A 395 13.21 -0.11 28.06
CA TRP A 395 13.93 0.83 28.91
C TRP A 395 15.35 0.34 29.16
N ILE A 396 16.30 0.96 28.47
CA ILE A 396 17.72 0.66 28.62
C ILE A 396 18.27 1.52 29.76
N ASP A 397 18.85 0.86 30.76
CA ASP A 397 19.48 1.47 31.93
C ASP A 397 20.94 1.04 32.05
N ALA A 398 21.73 1.77 32.84
CA ALA A 398 23.10 1.38 33.19
C ALA A 398 23.51 2.06 34.50
N ASN A 399 24.42 1.41 35.23
CA ASN A 399 24.96 1.93 36.47
C ASN A 399 25.52 3.35 36.28
N GLU A 400 25.16 4.27 37.19
CA GLU A 400 25.54 5.68 37.13
C GLU A 400 27.04 5.91 36.97
N ASN A 401 27.87 5.07 37.59
CA ASN A 401 29.32 5.18 37.49
C ASN A 401 29.80 4.90 36.06
N ILE A 402 29.22 3.89 35.40
CA ILE A 402 29.55 3.52 34.02
C ILE A 402 29.02 4.55 33.03
N VAL A 403 27.81 5.10 33.27
CA VAL A 403 27.27 6.19 32.45
C VAL A 403 28.16 7.43 32.55
N ARG A 404 28.63 7.75 33.77
CA ARG A 404 29.55 8.86 34.01
C ARG A 404 30.87 8.67 33.27
N GLU A 405 31.53 7.52 33.44
CA GLU A 405 32.77 7.19 32.71
C GLU A 405 32.61 7.29 31.19
N ARG A 406 31.50 6.77 30.64
CA ARG A 406 31.21 6.84 29.19
C ARG A 406 30.95 8.27 28.70
N LEU A 407 30.35 9.13 29.52
CA LEU A 407 30.11 10.54 29.20
C LEU A 407 31.39 11.37 29.30
N GLU A 408 32.20 11.14 30.33
CA GLU A 408 33.50 11.79 30.54
C GLU A 408 34.49 11.44 29.41
N ALA A 409 34.52 10.18 28.98
CA ALA A 409 35.34 9.72 27.86
C ALA A 409 34.98 10.38 26.50
N ARG A 410 33.76 10.92 26.35
CA ARG A 410 33.32 11.61 25.12
C ARG A 410 33.71 13.09 25.08
N GLN A 411 34.36 13.63 26.12
CA GLN A 411 34.92 14.99 26.21
C GLN A 411 33.99 16.16 25.82
N ARG A 412 32.67 15.97 25.80
CA ARG A 412 31.72 17.00 25.32
C ARG A 412 31.10 17.87 26.42
N GLU A 413 31.09 17.44 27.68
CA GLU A 413 30.45 18.16 28.79
C GLU A 413 31.20 17.93 30.13
N GLN A 414 31.45 18.99 30.91
CA GLN A 414 32.00 18.92 32.28
C GLN A 414 31.13 19.70 33.28
N GLY A 415 31.17 19.29 34.55
CA GLY A 415 30.62 20.07 35.67
C GLY A 415 29.08 20.09 35.79
N PRO A 416 28.44 21.24 36.08
CA PRO A 416 27.01 21.32 36.42
C PRO A 416 26.05 20.82 35.34
N ALA A 417 26.46 20.85 34.06
CA ALA A 417 25.66 20.35 32.94
C ALA A 417 25.50 18.82 32.97
N LEU A 418 26.55 18.09 33.35
CA LEU A 418 26.53 16.63 33.53
C LEU A 418 25.62 16.23 34.70
N LEU A 419 25.70 16.97 35.82
CA LEU A 419 24.86 16.73 37.00
C LEU A 419 23.39 16.98 36.71
N LYS A 420 23.03 18.07 36.01
CA LYS A 420 21.65 18.32 35.55
C LYS A 420 21.13 17.19 34.63
N ARG A 421 22.01 16.61 33.81
CA ARG A 421 21.66 15.52 32.88
C ARG A 421 21.43 14.19 33.61
N LEU A 422 22.25 13.88 34.61
CA LEU A 422 22.07 12.73 35.51
C LEU A 422 20.83 12.89 36.41
N GLN A 423 20.54 14.11 36.88
CA GLN A 423 19.37 14.37 37.72
C GLN A 423 18.06 14.26 36.94
N ARG A 424 18.00 14.82 35.72
CA ARG A 424 16.90 14.54 34.78
C ARG A 424 16.74 13.05 34.51
N ALA A 425 17.83 12.26 34.51
CA ALA A 425 17.74 10.81 34.32
C ALA A 425 16.91 10.13 35.42
N LYS A 426 17.04 10.59 36.67
CA LYS A 426 16.35 10.09 37.88
C LYS A 426 14.90 10.54 38.02
N GLU A 427 14.55 11.72 37.51
CA GLU A 427 13.25 12.36 37.76
C GLU A 427 12.06 11.79 36.98
N PHE A 428 12.28 10.90 36.00
CA PHE A 428 11.19 10.32 35.21
C PHE A 428 10.91 8.86 35.61
N VAL A 429 9.86 8.67 36.42
CA VAL A 429 9.28 7.37 36.74
C VAL A 429 8.18 7.08 35.70
N PRO A 430 8.18 5.91 35.05
CA PRO A 430 7.18 5.61 34.03
C PRO A 430 5.78 5.61 34.63
N THR A 431 4.89 6.45 34.10
CA THR A 431 3.45 6.25 34.27
C THR A 431 3.08 4.99 33.50
N ALA A 432 2.78 3.92 34.23
CA ALA A 432 2.64 2.55 33.75
C ALA A 432 1.38 2.32 32.90
N GLN A 433 1.32 2.90 31.70
CA GLN A 433 0.22 2.67 30.75
C GLN A 433 0.60 1.77 29.56
N GLY A 434 1.71 1.01 29.63
CA GLY A 434 2.12 0.08 28.57
C GLY A 434 3.09 -1.01 29.03
N GLN A 435 3.39 -1.98 28.16
CA GLN A 435 4.37 -3.03 28.44
C GLN A 435 5.79 -2.45 28.42
N VAL A 436 6.43 -2.36 29.60
CA VAL A 436 7.79 -1.84 29.76
C VAL A 436 8.73 -2.98 30.14
N ILE A 437 9.76 -3.21 29.32
CA ILE A 437 10.82 -4.19 29.59
C ILE A 437 12.10 -3.43 29.95
N ARG A 438 12.67 -3.70 31.13
CA ARG A 438 13.93 -3.08 31.56
C ARG A 438 15.12 -3.91 31.10
N LEU A 439 16.13 -3.25 30.56
CA LEU A 439 17.37 -3.87 30.07
C LEU A 439 18.58 -3.18 30.70
N ASP A 440 19.39 -3.92 31.45
CA ASP A 440 20.63 -3.43 32.03
C ASP A 440 21.80 -3.53 31.02
N ASN A 441 22.41 -2.37 30.70
CA ASN A 441 23.57 -2.20 29.83
C ASN A 441 24.82 -1.72 30.61
N SER A 442 24.91 -2.10 31.88
CA SER A 442 26.10 -1.89 32.72
C SER A 442 27.27 -2.79 32.32
N GLY A 443 26.99 -4.03 31.86
CA GLY A 443 28.01 -5.00 31.50
C GLY A 443 28.59 -4.82 30.08
N PRO A 444 29.30 -5.85 29.58
CA PRO A 444 29.74 -5.95 28.19
C PRO A 444 28.57 -5.80 27.19
N LEU A 445 28.85 -5.17 26.04
CA LEU A 445 27.82 -4.80 25.05
C LEU A 445 27.10 -6.01 24.45
N ASP A 446 27.82 -7.11 24.25
CA ASP A 446 27.30 -8.37 23.74
C ASP A 446 26.32 -9.05 24.72
N VAL A 447 26.55 -8.95 26.03
CA VAL A 447 25.63 -9.50 27.04
C VAL A 447 24.27 -8.79 26.98
N ALA A 448 24.28 -7.45 26.99
CA ALA A 448 23.05 -6.67 26.86
C ALA A 448 22.43 -6.83 25.45
N GLY A 449 23.26 -6.93 24.42
CA GLY A 449 22.86 -7.12 23.04
C GLY A 449 22.12 -8.44 22.82
N ASN A 450 22.63 -9.55 23.35
CA ASN A 450 21.98 -10.85 23.29
C ASN A 450 20.63 -10.85 24.00
N LYS A 451 20.53 -10.21 25.18
CA LYS A 451 19.25 -10.05 25.89
C LYS A 451 18.24 -9.24 25.08
N LEU A 452 18.67 -8.13 24.47
CA LEU A 452 17.82 -7.33 23.61
C LEU A 452 17.34 -8.14 22.40
N LEU A 453 18.24 -8.88 21.75
CA LEU A 453 17.90 -9.73 20.62
C LEU A 453 16.86 -10.81 20.98
N ALA A 454 16.99 -11.43 22.15
CA ALA A 454 16.02 -12.39 22.66
C ALA A 454 14.63 -11.76 22.86
N ILE A 455 14.55 -10.55 23.44
CA ILE A 455 13.31 -9.79 23.59
C ILE A 455 12.67 -9.51 22.22
N LEU A 456 13.46 -9.01 21.26
CA LEU A 456 12.97 -8.65 19.92
C LEU A 456 12.47 -9.86 19.13
N ARG A 457 12.99 -11.07 19.40
CA ARG A 457 12.56 -12.32 18.77
C ARG A 457 11.41 -13.01 19.49
N GLY A 458 10.85 -12.39 20.53
CA GLY A 458 9.74 -12.95 21.30
C GLY A 458 10.12 -14.15 22.17
N ALA A 459 11.39 -14.32 22.52
CA ALA A 459 11.78 -15.30 23.53
C ALA A 459 11.20 -14.86 24.88
N LYS A 460 10.31 -15.69 25.46
CA LYS A 460 9.87 -15.51 26.85
C LYS A 460 11.13 -15.57 27.73
N GLN A 461 11.34 -14.54 28.54
CA GLN A 461 12.31 -14.64 29.62
C GLN A 461 11.73 -15.61 30.66
N ASP A 462 12.46 -16.69 30.94
CA ASP A 462 12.17 -17.62 32.04
C ASP A 462 12.31 -16.93 33.41
#